data_AF-K1ZA19-F1
#
_entry.id   AF-K1ZA19-F1
#
_cell.length_a   1.000
_cell.length_b   1.000
_cell.length_c   1.000
_cell.angle_alpha   90.00
_cell.angle_beta   90.00
_cell.angle_gamma   90.00
#
_symmetry.space_group_name_H-M   'P 1'
#
loop_
_entity.id
_entity.type
_entity.pdbx_description
1 polymer ?
#
loop_
_entity_poly.entity_id
_entity_poly.type
_entity_poly.pdbx_seq_one_letter_code
_entity_poly.pdbx_strand_id
1 'polypeptide(L)'
;MSMPKCKVAGCTNMTRHINTKNEYCLMHTARIKRNGNTELKTGFHALEKIPHEIVDDFIIRNHHNMIDKEIATCLVDMGFKEANQWIVRYRRRSLGVKKYLYGEIKKHKAWVRSQAIKKYGSKCELCTYSLSVDTHHIKPKFEGGLHETSNLMILCPNCHALITRKVFILNTRRDIPKIQSRLKELLSK
;
A
#
# COMPACT_ATOMS: atom_id res chain seq x y z
N MET A 1 35.25 -11.78 -30.89
CA MET A 1 35.35 -10.66 -29.92
C MET A 1 35.29 -11.24 -28.50
N SER A 2 36.30 -10.99 -27.67
CA SER A 2 36.30 -11.44 -26.27
C SER A 2 35.25 -10.68 -25.45
N MET A 3 34.54 -11.36 -24.56
CA MET A 3 33.57 -10.71 -23.68
C MET A 3 34.27 -9.74 -22.71
N PRO A 4 33.78 -8.51 -22.58
CA PRO A 4 34.38 -7.52 -21.69
C PRO A 4 34.07 -7.81 -20.21
N LYS A 5 35.04 -7.48 -19.35
CA LYS A 5 34.96 -7.68 -17.89
C LYS A 5 34.03 -6.67 -17.23
N CYS A 6 33.48 -7.04 -16.07
CA CYS A 6 32.65 -6.16 -15.25
C CYS A 6 33.45 -4.98 -14.69
N LYS A 7 32.87 -3.78 -14.68
CA LYS A 7 33.51 -2.56 -14.13
C LYS A 7 33.64 -2.51 -12.59
N VAL A 8 33.05 -3.44 -11.84
CA VAL A 8 33.17 -3.43 -10.37
C VAL A 8 34.59 -3.84 -9.97
N ALA A 9 35.25 -3.04 -9.14
CA ALA A 9 36.59 -3.32 -8.64
C ALA A 9 36.66 -4.72 -7.99
N GLY A 10 37.65 -5.52 -8.41
CA GLY A 10 37.83 -6.90 -7.94
C GLY A 10 36.87 -7.94 -8.56
N CYS A 11 35.98 -7.56 -9.47
CA CYS A 11 35.10 -8.50 -10.14
C CYS A 11 35.78 -9.13 -11.37
N THR A 12 35.89 -10.46 -11.38
CA THR A 12 36.43 -11.23 -12.53
C THR A 12 35.35 -11.68 -13.51
N ASN A 13 34.07 -11.45 -13.19
CA ASN A 13 32.96 -11.89 -14.03
C ASN A 13 32.87 -11.10 -15.33
N MET A 14 32.53 -11.80 -16.40
CA MET A 14 32.29 -11.21 -17.70
C MET A 14 30.88 -10.61 -17.79
N THR A 15 30.71 -9.67 -18.70
CA THR A 15 29.44 -8.97 -18.93
C THR A 15 28.78 -9.44 -20.23
N ARG A 16 27.50 -9.12 -20.40
CA ARG A 16 26.75 -9.38 -21.65
C ARG A 16 26.71 -8.15 -22.58
N HIS A 17 27.64 -7.21 -22.43
CA HIS A 17 27.50 -5.87 -23.00
C HIS A 17 28.03 -5.66 -24.41
N ILE A 18 28.56 -6.70 -25.07
CA ILE A 18 29.05 -6.58 -26.46
C ILE A 18 27.98 -5.89 -27.35
N ASN A 19 26.70 -6.19 -27.13
CA ASN A 19 25.56 -5.59 -27.85
C ASN A 19 24.52 -4.92 -26.94
N THR A 20 24.81 -4.66 -25.67
CA THR A 20 23.85 -4.06 -24.70
C THR A 20 24.50 -2.96 -23.87
N LYS A 21 23.72 -2.01 -23.33
CA LYS A 21 24.23 -0.92 -22.48
C LYS A 21 24.66 -1.34 -21.06
N ASN A 22 24.63 -2.63 -20.73
CA ASN A 22 24.79 -3.11 -19.36
C ASN A 22 26.25 -3.38 -19.00
N GLU A 23 26.97 -2.37 -18.51
CA GLU A 23 28.40 -2.42 -18.17
C GLU A 23 28.78 -3.38 -17.01
N TYR A 24 27.79 -3.99 -16.36
CA TYR A 24 27.96 -4.85 -15.19
C TYR A 24 27.59 -6.31 -15.48
N CYS A 25 28.17 -7.25 -14.73
CA CYS A 25 27.76 -8.66 -14.78
C CYS A 25 26.36 -8.84 -14.16
N LEU A 26 25.66 -9.92 -14.49
CA LEU A 26 24.29 -10.17 -14.03
C LEU A 26 24.10 -9.98 -12.51
N MET A 27 25.05 -10.49 -11.72
CA MET A 27 25.01 -10.38 -10.26
C MET A 27 25.12 -8.93 -9.80
N HIS A 28 26.06 -8.16 -10.35
CA HIS A 28 26.23 -6.74 -10.02
C HIS A 28 25.10 -5.87 -10.56
N THR A 29 24.58 -6.15 -11.76
CA THR A 29 23.37 -5.48 -12.27
C THR A 29 22.19 -5.72 -11.33
N ALA A 30 21.98 -6.95 -10.86
CA ALA A 30 20.91 -7.26 -9.90
C ALA A 30 21.16 -6.63 -8.52
N ARG A 31 22.41 -6.53 -8.08
CA ARG A 31 22.78 -5.87 -6.81
C ARG A 31 22.58 -4.36 -6.88
N ILE A 32 23.00 -3.74 -7.99
CA ILE A 32 22.79 -2.32 -8.29
C ILE A 32 21.29 -2.03 -8.38
N LYS A 33 20.51 -2.82 -9.14
CA LYS A 33 19.04 -2.68 -9.20
C LYS A 33 18.36 -2.80 -7.83
N ARG A 34 18.90 -3.61 -6.91
CA ARG A 34 18.37 -3.76 -5.55
C ARG A 34 18.77 -2.61 -4.61
N ASN A 35 19.97 -2.05 -4.77
CA ASN A 35 20.57 -1.12 -3.80
C ASN A 35 20.71 0.33 -4.30
N GLY A 36 20.47 0.64 -5.57
CA GLY A 36 20.63 2.00 -6.10
C GLY A 36 20.37 2.07 -7.60
N ASN A 37 19.26 2.72 -7.97
CA ASN A 37 18.80 2.97 -9.33
C ASN A 37 19.88 3.61 -10.23
N THR A 38 20.55 2.82 -11.06
CA THR A 38 21.41 3.34 -12.14
C THR A 38 20.63 3.96 -13.32
N GLU A 39 19.32 3.73 -13.38
CA GLU A 39 18.42 4.26 -14.42
C GLU A 39 17.69 5.54 -14.00
N LEU A 40 17.90 6.04 -12.77
CA LEU A 40 17.45 7.39 -12.45
C LEU A 40 18.33 8.36 -13.23
N LYS A 41 17.80 8.87 -14.34
CA LYS A 41 18.28 10.12 -14.94
C LYS A 41 18.54 11.09 -13.78
N THR A 42 19.75 11.63 -13.71
CA THR A 42 20.20 12.69 -12.79
C THR A 42 19.46 14.03 -13.00
N GLY A 43 18.22 13.99 -13.46
CA GLY A 43 17.36 15.14 -13.75
C GLY A 43 15.96 15.06 -13.12
N PHE A 44 15.70 14.14 -12.19
CA PHE A 44 14.36 13.98 -11.61
C PHE A 44 14.19 14.63 -10.23
N HIS A 45 14.50 15.93 -10.10
CA HIS A 45 13.77 16.80 -9.19
C HIS A 45 13.75 18.22 -9.76
N ALA A 46 13.09 18.40 -10.91
CA ALA A 46 12.97 19.71 -11.54
C ALA A 46 12.28 20.77 -10.63
N LEU A 47 11.66 20.37 -9.50
CA LEU A 47 11.14 21.32 -8.50
C LEU A 47 12.05 21.56 -7.28
N GLU A 48 13.33 21.19 -7.31
CA GLU A 48 14.33 21.94 -6.53
C GLU A 48 14.44 23.40 -7.01
N LYS A 49 13.83 23.74 -8.16
CA LYS A 49 13.85 25.06 -8.80
C LYS A 49 12.51 25.83 -8.78
N ILE A 50 11.53 25.41 -7.97
CA ILE A 50 10.29 26.18 -7.79
C ILE A 50 10.48 27.21 -6.65
N PRO A 51 10.02 28.46 -6.79
CA PRO A 51 9.96 29.42 -5.69
C PRO A 51 9.16 28.84 -4.51
N HIS A 52 9.81 28.65 -3.37
CA HIS A 52 9.32 27.72 -2.34
C HIS A 52 8.12 28.20 -1.53
N GLU A 53 7.95 29.51 -1.34
CA GLU A 53 6.92 29.99 -0.42
C GLU A 53 5.50 29.78 -0.95
N ILE A 54 5.20 30.19 -2.19
CA ILE A 54 3.85 30.09 -2.76
C ILE A 54 3.37 28.64 -2.87
N VAL A 55 4.25 27.74 -3.31
CA VAL A 55 3.91 26.33 -3.50
C VAL A 55 3.80 25.60 -2.17
N ASP A 56 4.70 25.87 -1.22
CA ASP A 56 4.65 25.25 0.09
C ASP A 56 3.41 25.73 0.86
N ASP A 57 3.09 27.02 0.81
CA ASP A 57 1.85 27.59 1.34
C ASP A 57 0.61 26.95 0.73
N PHE A 58 0.58 26.80 -0.59
CA PHE A 58 -0.55 26.18 -1.27
C PHE A 58 -0.75 24.72 -0.83
N ILE A 59 0.34 23.97 -0.68
CA ILE A 59 0.31 22.59 -0.18
C ILE A 59 -0.21 22.57 1.26
N ILE A 60 0.30 23.43 2.14
CA ILE A 60 -0.12 23.51 3.55
C ILE A 60 -1.60 23.84 3.65
N ARG A 61 -2.10 24.81 2.86
CA ARG A 61 -3.51 25.20 2.89
C ARG A 61 -4.44 24.13 2.31
N ASN A 62 -4.02 23.31 1.35
CA ASN A 62 -4.92 22.41 0.63
C ASN A 62 -4.76 20.92 0.96
N HIS A 63 -3.73 20.51 1.71
CA HIS A 63 -3.43 19.08 1.97
C HIS A 63 -4.54 18.29 2.68
N HIS A 64 -5.47 18.96 3.36
CA HIS A 64 -6.56 18.34 4.10
C HIS A 64 -7.79 18.05 3.22
N ASN A 65 -8.02 18.85 2.18
CA ASN A 65 -9.18 18.72 1.28
C ASN A 65 -8.85 18.04 -0.04
N MET A 66 -7.59 18.08 -0.49
CA MET A 66 -7.20 17.63 -1.82
C MET A 66 -6.20 16.48 -1.77
N ILE A 67 -6.31 15.54 -2.71
CA ILE A 67 -5.26 14.53 -2.90
C ILE A 67 -4.03 15.14 -3.59
N ASP A 68 -2.83 14.64 -3.26
CA ASP A 68 -1.56 15.02 -3.94
C ASP A 68 -1.65 15.11 -5.48
N LYS A 69 -2.53 14.32 -6.13
CA LYS A 69 -2.77 14.39 -7.58
C LYS A 69 -3.53 15.66 -7.98
N GLU A 70 -4.57 16.02 -7.24
CA GLU A 70 -5.38 17.23 -7.47
C GLU A 70 -4.56 18.48 -7.19
N ILE A 71 -3.80 18.49 -6.08
CA ILE A 71 -2.87 19.57 -5.75
C ILE A 71 -1.86 19.76 -6.89
N ALA A 72 -1.33 18.66 -7.45
CA ALA A 72 -0.42 18.74 -8.58
C ALA A 72 -1.07 19.36 -9.82
N THR A 73 -2.32 18.98 -10.15
CA THR A 73 -3.07 19.60 -11.26
C THR A 73 -3.24 21.10 -11.04
N CYS A 74 -3.67 21.53 -9.86
CA CYS A 74 -3.84 22.96 -9.56
C CYS A 74 -2.51 23.73 -9.65
N LEU A 75 -1.40 23.14 -9.21
CA LEU A 75 -0.09 23.76 -9.37
C LEU A 75 0.30 23.91 -10.85
N VAL A 76 -0.02 22.92 -11.70
CA VAL A 76 0.17 23.05 -13.16
C VAL A 76 -0.65 24.21 -13.73
N ASP A 77 -1.91 24.32 -13.32
CA ASP A 77 -2.82 25.41 -13.75
C ASP A 77 -2.34 26.79 -13.27
N MET A 78 -1.68 26.86 -12.11
CA MET A 78 -1.05 28.07 -11.56
C MET A 78 0.28 28.43 -12.26
N GLY A 79 0.71 27.68 -13.27
CA GLY A 79 1.91 27.94 -14.06
C GLY A 79 3.12 27.08 -13.69
N PHE A 80 3.02 26.22 -12.67
CA PHE A 80 4.07 25.27 -12.31
C PHE A 80 3.99 24.00 -13.16
N LYS A 81 4.31 24.11 -14.44
CA LYS A 81 4.12 23.07 -15.48
C LYS A 81 4.75 21.71 -15.17
N GLU A 82 5.81 21.68 -14.36
CA GLU A 82 6.51 20.45 -13.97
C GLU A 82 5.95 19.80 -12.68
N ALA A 83 4.90 20.38 -12.09
CA ALA A 83 4.27 19.84 -10.91
C ALA A 83 3.62 18.47 -11.20
N ASN A 84 3.95 17.49 -10.38
CA ASN A 84 3.32 16.18 -10.42
C ASN A 84 3.10 15.63 -9.01
N GLN A 85 2.30 14.58 -8.91
CA GLN A 85 1.90 13.97 -7.63
C GLN A 85 3.10 13.57 -6.76
N TRP A 86 4.17 13.05 -7.37
CA TRP A 86 5.37 12.61 -6.63
C TRP A 86 6.06 13.78 -5.96
N ILE A 87 6.06 14.93 -6.62
CA ILE A 87 6.76 16.10 -6.14
C ILE A 87 5.98 16.81 -5.04
N VAL A 88 4.65 16.94 -5.19
CA VAL A 88 3.77 17.37 -4.10
C VAL A 88 3.95 16.46 -2.88
N ARG A 89 3.98 15.14 -3.09
CA ARG A 89 4.22 14.17 -2.02
C ARG A 89 5.60 14.32 -1.36
N TYR A 90 6.63 14.63 -2.14
CA TYR A 90 7.98 14.89 -1.63
C TYR A 90 7.99 16.16 -0.77
N ARG A 91 7.52 17.29 -1.31
CA ARG A 91 7.47 18.60 -0.63
C ARG A 91 6.64 18.55 0.64
N ARG A 92 5.45 17.98 0.58
CA ARG A 92 4.59 17.78 1.76
C ARG A 92 5.32 16.99 2.87
N ARG A 93 6.14 15.99 2.52
CA ARG A 93 6.94 15.24 3.50
C ARG A 93 8.10 16.05 4.05
N SER A 94 8.80 16.84 3.23
CA SER A 94 9.88 17.71 3.70
C SER A 94 9.36 18.81 4.62
N LEU A 95 8.15 19.31 4.39
CA LEU A 95 7.45 20.26 5.27
C LEU A 95 6.90 19.64 6.56
N GLY A 96 7.09 18.34 6.79
CA GLY A 96 6.53 17.64 7.96
C GLY A 96 5.00 17.52 7.97
N VAL A 97 4.33 17.90 6.87
CA VAL A 97 2.88 17.84 6.73
C VAL A 97 2.43 16.39 6.59
N LYS A 98 1.94 15.83 7.70
CA LYS A 98 1.38 14.48 7.73
C LYS A 98 0.10 14.45 6.92
N LYS A 99 0.15 13.84 5.75
CA LYS A 99 -1.08 13.47 5.04
C LYS A 99 -1.74 12.31 5.78
N TYR A 100 -3.08 12.29 5.73
CA TYR A 100 -3.94 11.21 6.22
C TYR A 100 -4.30 11.24 7.72
N LEU A 101 -4.12 12.37 8.42
CA LEU A 101 -4.59 12.49 9.81
C LEU A 101 -6.03 13.01 9.93
N TYR A 102 -6.50 13.84 9.01
CA TYR A 102 -7.87 14.37 9.03
C TYR A 102 -8.39 14.57 7.59
N GLY A 103 -9.61 14.12 7.30
CA GLY A 103 -10.33 14.39 6.04
C GLY A 103 -10.52 13.18 5.11
N GLU A 104 -11.65 13.14 4.40
CA GLU A 104 -12.37 11.99 3.82
C GLU A 104 -11.69 11.23 2.65
N ILE A 105 -10.38 11.26 2.52
CA ILE A 105 -9.67 10.52 1.47
C ILE A 105 -9.46 9.08 1.92
N LYS A 106 -10.48 8.23 1.68
CA LYS A 106 -10.50 6.78 1.89
C LYS A 106 -9.81 6.38 3.20
N LYS A 107 -10.54 6.49 4.32
CA LYS A 107 -10.22 5.89 5.64
C LYS A 107 -9.20 4.78 5.45
N HIS A 108 -7.95 5.07 5.83
CA HIS A 108 -6.80 4.20 5.53
C HIS A 108 -7.17 2.75 5.86
N LYS A 109 -6.86 1.78 5.00
CA LYS A 109 -7.30 0.37 5.21
C LYS A 109 -6.96 -0.13 6.61
N ALA A 110 -5.83 0.30 7.18
CA ALA A 110 -5.49 -0.02 8.56
C ALA A 110 -6.46 0.62 9.57
N TRP A 111 -6.85 1.88 9.39
CA TRP A 111 -7.81 2.57 10.25
C TRP A 111 -9.18 1.88 10.23
N VAL A 112 -9.71 1.52 9.06
CA VAL A 112 -11.00 0.80 8.98
C VAL A 112 -10.94 -0.53 9.72
N ARG A 113 -9.83 -1.25 9.60
CA ARG A 113 -9.61 -2.51 10.36
C ARG A 113 -9.54 -2.27 11.86
N SER A 114 -8.80 -1.25 12.31
CA SER A 114 -8.74 -0.87 13.72
C SER A 114 -10.12 -0.48 14.26
N GLN A 115 -10.93 0.24 13.47
CA GLN A 115 -12.30 0.57 13.85
C GLN A 115 -13.21 -0.66 13.91
N ALA A 116 -13.05 -1.62 13.00
CA ALA A 116 -13.80 -2.87 13.05
C ALA A 116 -13.46 -3.67 14.32
N ILE A 117 -12.17 -3.81 14.66
CA ILE A 117 -11.72 -4.46 15.90
C ILE A 117 -12.25 -3.71 17.13
N LYS A 118 -12.20 -2.37 17.13
CA LYS A 118 -12.76 -1.57 18.23
C LYS A 118 -14.28 -1.76 18.40
N LYS A 119 -15.01 -1.92 17.29
CA LYS A 119 -16.48 -2.07 17.29
C LYS A 119 -16.95 -3.47 17.68
N TYR A 120 -16.26 -4.51 17.20
CA TYR A 120 -16.71 -5.91 17.35
C TYR A 120 -15.88 -6.70 18.36
N GLY A 121 -14.81 -6.10 18.89
CA GLY A 121 -13.92 -6.71 19.87
C GLY A 121 -12.72 -7.41 19.25
N SER A 122 -11.87 -7.95 20.13
CA SER A 122 -10.63 -8.66 19.79
C SER A 122 -10.79 -10.18 19.79
N LYS A 123 -12.03 -10.69 19.77
CA LYS A 123 -12.32 -12.13 19.76
C LYS A 123 -12.91 -12.53 18.40
N CYS A 124 -12.61 -13.75 17.98
CA CYS A 124 -13.21 -14.37 16.80
C CYS A 124 -14.72 -14.44 16.98
N GLU A 125 -15.46 -13.90 16.01
CA GLU A 125 -16.93 -13.90 16.03
C GLU A 125 -17.53 -15.29 15.82
N LEU A 126 -16.75 -16.30 15.41
CA LEU A 126 -17.25 -17.66 15.21
C LEU A 126 -16.92 -18.63 16.35
N CYS A 127 -15.74 -18.52 16.95
CA CYS A 127 -15.25 -19.50 17.93
C CYS A 127 -14.68 -18.87 19.22
N THR A 128 -14.86 -17.57 19.42
CA THR A 128 -14.41 -16.80 20.60
C THR A 128 -12.89 -16.74 20.87
N TYR A 129 -12.06 -17.43 20.07
CA TYR A 129 -10.60 -17.35 20.13
C TYR A 129 -10.07 -15.90 20.05
N SER A 130 -9.10 -15.54 20.88
CA SER A 130 -8.70 -14.14 21.09
C SER A 130 -7.21 -13.82 20.98
N LEU A 131 -6.33 -14.82 20.80
CA LEU A 131 -4.88 -14.57 20.77
C LEU A 131 -4.41 -13.92 19.46
N SER A 132 -4.97 -14.38 18.34
CA SER A 132 -4.65 -13.87 17.01
C SER A 132 -5.95 -13.81 16.20
N VAL A 133 -6.30 -12.61 15.75
CA VAL A 133 -7.50 -12.35 14.97
C VAL A 133 -7.20 -11.38 13.85
N ASP A 134 -7.84 -11.63 12.71
CA ASP A 134 -7.78 -10.83 11.50
C ASP A 134 -9.16 -10.36 11.07
N THR A 135 -9.18 -9.35 10.19
CA THR A 135 -10.41 -8.80 9.60
C THR A 135 -10.68 -9.46 8.25
N HIS A 136 -11.88 -9.99 8.08
CA HIS A 136 -12.35 -10.61 6.83
C HIS A 136 -13.54 -9.85 6.26
N HIS A 137 -13.63 -9.77 4.93
CA HIS A 137 -14.79 -9.20 4.24
C HIS A 137 -15.94 -10.21 4.24
N ILE A 138 -17.10 -9.82 4.77
CA ILE A 138 -18.32 -10.65 4.71
C ILE A 138 -18.73 -10.85 3.25
N LYS A 139 -19.01 -9.73 2.55
CA LYS A 139 -19.14 -9.72 1.10
C LYS A 139 -17.76 -9.46 0.49
N PRO A 140 -17.20 -10.38 -0.32
CA PRO A 140 -15.90 -10.20 -0.94
C PRO A 140 -15.83 -8.95 -1.83
N LYS A 141 -14.64 -8.36 -1.95
CA LYS A 141 -14.44 -7.15 -2.76
C LYS A 141 -14.76 -7.34 -4.24
N PHE A 142 -14.44 -8.51 -4.80
CA PHE A 142 -14.70 -8.80 -6.20
C PHE A 142 -16.21 -8.92 -6.51
N GLU A 143 -17.04 -9.15 -5.50
CA GLU A 143 -18.51 -9.17 -5.60
C GLU A 143 -19.13 -7.80 -5.23
N GLY A 144 -18.31 -6.74 -5.16
CA GLY A 144 -18.75 -5.39 -4.81
C GLY A 144 -18.85 -5.13 -3.30
N GLY A 145 -18.21 -5.95 -2.46
CA GLY A 145 -18.13 -5.71 -1.03
C GLY A 145 -17.31 -4.46 -0.67
N LEU A 146 -17.95 -3.48 -0.04
CA LEU A 146 -17.31 -2.24 0.40
C LEU A 146 -16.28 -2.50 1.53
N HIS A 147 -15.22 -1.69 1.58
CA HIS A 147 -14.21 -1.76 2.64
C HIS A 147 -14.63 -0.90 3.84
N GLU A 148 -15.74 -1.28 4.45
CA GLU A 148 -16.35 -0.58 5.58
C GLU A 148 -16.45 -1.48 6.80
N THR A 149 -16.56 -0.89 7.99
CA THR A 149 -16.65 -1.66 9.24
C THR A 149 -17.85 -2.60 9.26
N SER A 150 -18.99 -2.22 8.68
CA SER A 150 -20.19 -3.05 8.54
C SER A 150 -19.97 -4.36 7.77
N ASN A 151 -19.11 -4.33 6.75
CA ASN A 151 -18.77 -5.46 5.89
C ASN A 151 -17.52 -6.23 6.36
N LEU A 152 -16.96 -5.88 7.52
CA LEU A 152 -15.80 -6.55 8.11
C LEU A 152 -16.21 -7.38 9.33
N MET A 153 -15.70 -8.60 9.43
CA MET A 153 -15.82 -9.46 10.60
C MET A 153 -14.45 -9.85 11.16
N ILE A 154 -14.40 -10.20 12.45
CA ILE A 154 -13.20 -10.57 13.19
C ILE A 154 -13.11 -12.09 13.28
N LEU A 155 -12.04 -12.67 12.75
CA LEU A 155 -11.85 -14.12 12.67
C LEU A 155 -10.47 -14.53 13.13
N CYS A 156 -10.36 -15.69 13.79
CA CYS A 156 -9.07 -16.34 14.01
C CYS A 156 -8.55 -16.98 12.70
N PRO A 157 -7.26 -17.34 12.61
CA PRO A 157 -6.68 -17.95 11.41
C PRO A 157 -7.44 -19.18 10.90
N ASN A 158 -7.92 -20.04 11.82
CA ASN A 158 -8.64 -21.27 11.47
C ASN A 158 -10.01 -20.96 10.84
N CYS A 159 -10.82 -20.15 11.52
CA CYS A 159 -12.15 -19.75 11.01
C CYS A 159 -12.02 -18.92 9.72
N HIS A 160 -10.99 -18.08 9.63
CA HIS A 160 -10.67 -17.34 8.41
C HIS A 160 -10.39 -18.28 7.23
N ALA A 161 -9.62 -19.34 7.47
CA ALA A 161 -9.35 -20.39 6.50
C ALA A 161 -10.63 -21.13 6.04
N LEU A 162 -11.53 -21.45 6.97
CA LEU A 162 -12.79 -22.15 6.66
C LEU A 162 -13.69 -21.33 5.74
N ILE A 163 -13.83 -20.02 6.00
CA ILE A 163 -14.61 -19.12 5.15
C ILE A 163 -13.91 -18.91 3.80
N THR A 164 -12.60 -18.67 3.79
CA THR A 164 -11.83 -18.45 2.55
C THR A 164 -11.93 -19.66 1.61
N ARG A 165 -11.97 -20.88 2.16
CA ARG A 165 -12.14 -22.14 1.42
C ARG A 165 -13.60 -22.49 1.12
N LYS A 166 -14.55 -21.62 1.46
CA LYS A 166 -16.00 -21.81 1.26
C LYS A 166 -16.57 -23.04 1.97
N VAL A 167 -15.93 -23.51 3.04
CA VAL A 167 -16.50 -24.55 3.93
C VAL A 167 -17.72 -23.99 4.66
N PHE A 168 -17.62 -22.72 5.07
CA PHE A 168 -18.75 -21.91 5.50
C PHE A 168 -18.94 -20.74 4.56
N ILE A 169 -20.20 -20.48 4.20
CA ILE A 169 -20.59 -19.36 3.34
C ILE A 169 -21.39 -18.40 4.21
N LEU A 170 -20.99 -17.13 4.19
CA LEU A 170 -21.60 -16.07 4.97
C LEU A 170 -21.88 -14.90 4.04
N ASN A 171 -23.15 -14.58 3.82
CA ASN A 171 -23.56 -13.50 2.92
C ASN A 171 -23.81 -12.21 3.71
N THR A 172 -24.29 -12.36 4.95
CA THR A 172 -24.62 -11.27 5.84
C THR A 172 -24.13 -11.56 7.25
N ARG A 173 -23.99 -10.51 8.06
CA ARG A 173 -23.61 -10.67 9.47
C ARG A 173 -24.65 -11.45 10.29
N ARG A 174 -25.90 -11.52 9.82
CA ARG A 174 -26.98 -12.30 10.46
C ARG A 174 -26.76 -13.81 10.37
N ASP A 175 -25.87 -14.26 9.47
CA ASP A 175 -25.56 -15.68 9.29
C ASP A 175 -24.57 -16.20 10.36
N ILE A 176 -23.94 -15.31 11.14
CA ILE A 176 -22.93 -15.66 12.15
C ILE A 176 -23.45 -16.70 13.17
N PRO A 177 -24.61 -16.52 13.83
CA PRO A 177 -25.08 -17.48 14.83
C PRO A 177 -25.31 -18.88 14.26
N LYS A 178 -25.80 -18.96 13.02
CA LYS A 178 -26.00 -20.24 12.32
C LYS A 178 -24.68 -20.98 12.12
N ILE A 179 -23.62 -20.26 11.73
CA ILE A 179 -22.29 -20.86 11.57
C ILE A 179 -21.68 -21.22 12.92
N GLN A 180 -21.87 -20.39 13.97
CA GLN A 180 -21.42 -20.73 15.32
C GLN A 180 -21.99 -22.06 15.80
N SER A 181 -23.30 -22.30 15.64
CA SER A 181 -23.94 -23.57 16.01
C SER A 181 -23.33 -24.75 15.25
N ARG A 182 -23.19 -24.61 13.93
CA ARG A 182 -22.60 -25.66 13.08
C ARG A 182 -21.13 -25.93 13.40
N LEU A 183 -20.36 -24.90 13.76
CA LEU A 183 -18.98 -25.06 14.20
C LEU A 183 -18.91 -25.82 15.53
N LYS A 184 -19.80 -25.51 16.48
CA LYS A 184 -19.89 -26.24 17.76
C LYS A 184 -20.18 -27.72 17.53
N GLU A 185 -21.14 -28.05 16.66
CA GLU A 185 -21.47 -29.43 16.31
C GLU A 185 -20.28 -30.22 15.73
N LEU A 186 -19.43 -29.56 14.94
CA LEU A 186 -18.23 -30.19 14.37
C LEU A 186 -17.11 -30.36 15.38
N LEU A 187 -17.00 -29.46 16.36
CA LEU A 187 -15.97 -29.51 17.40
C LEU A 187 -16.38 -30.39 18.59
N SER A 188 -17.65 -30.72 18.73
CA SER A 188 -18.18 -31.64 19.74
C SER A 188 -18.11 -33.11 19.34
N LYS A 189 -17.59 -33.42 18.15
CA LYS A 189 -17.30 -34.78 17.68
C LYS A 189 -15.82 -35.08 17.87
#